data_AF-A0A7V2W9B5-F1
#
_entry.id   AF-A0A7V2W9B5-F1
#
_cell.length_a   1.000
_cell.length_b   1.000
_cell.length_c   1.000
_cell.angle_alpha   90.00
_cell.angle_beta   90.00
_cell.angle_gamma   90.00
#
_symmetry.space_group_name_H-M   'P 1'
#
loop_
_entity.id
_entity.type
_entity.pdbx_description
1 polymer ?
#
loop_
_entity_poly.entity_id
_entity_poly.type
_entity_poly.pdbx_seq_one_letter_code
_entity_poly.pdbx_strand_id
1 'polypeptide(L)'
;MYIYILGRRHCGSTILDILLGNSPEIQSIGELVHVWDAEGACSCGARIGGCAFWNRVREEVGLEDEAWRRWTRAAFEQAHL
;
A
#
# COMPACT_ATOMS: atom_id res chain seq x y z
N MET A 1 16.23 4.11 0.28
CA MET A 1 16.23 3.51 1.63
C MET A 1 14.82 3.06 1.93
N TYR A 2 14.64 1.91 2.59
CA TYR A 2 13.32 1.37 2.93
C TYR A 2 13.17 1.24 4.44
N ILE A 3 11.99 1.56 4.96
CA ILE A 3 11.62 1.40 6.37
C ILE A 3 10.47 0.39 6.41
N TYR A 4 10.66 -0.72 7.14
CA TYR A 4 9.61 -1.71 7.36
C TYR A 4 9.08 -1.56 8.78
N ILE A 5 7.77 -1.34 8.91
CA ILE A 5 7.09 -1.29 10.20
C ILE A 5 6.54 -2.69 10.50
N LEU A 6 7.03 -3.30 11.58
CA LEU A 6 6.66 -4.65 11.99
C LEU A 6 6.04 -4.61 13.40
N GLY A 7 5.00 -5.42 13.62
CA GLY A 7 4.33 -5.50 14.91
C GLY A 7 3.10 -6.41 14.87
N ARG A 8 2.50 -6.65 16.04
CA ARG A 8 1.18 -7.31 16.13
C ARG A 8 0.07 -6.33 15.78
N ARG A 9 -1.08 -6.82 15.32
CA ARG A 9 -2.28 -5.98 15.13
C ARG A 9 -2.57 -5.18 16.40
N HIS A 10 -2.99 -3.93 16.21
CA HIS A 10 -3.32 -2.98 17.28
C HIS A 10 -2.14 -2.54 18.16
N CYS A 11 -0.90 -2.58 17.67
CA CYS A 11 0.26 -2.02 18.37
C CYS A 11 0.53 -0.52 18.09
N GLY A 12 -0.32 0.13 17.28
CA GLY A 12 -0.07 1.51 16.83
C GLY A 12 0.83 1.63 15.60
N SER A 13 1.02 0.55 14.82
CA SER A 13 1.74 0.61 13.53
C SER A 13 1.16 1.66 12.58
N THR A 14 -0.17 1.79 12.54
CA THR A 14 -0.86 2.78 11.70
C THR A 14 -0.55 4.22 12.12
N ILE A 15 -0.56 4.54 13.43
CA ILE A 15 -0.23 5.90 13.87
C ILE A 15 1.24 6.21 13.63
N LEU A 16 2.14 5.23 13.78
CA LEU A 16 3.56 5.38 13.45
C LEU A 16 3.76 5.65 11.95
N ASP A 17 3.08 4.91 11.08
CA ASP A 17 3.12 5.12 9.62
C ASP A 17 2.64 6.52 9.23
N ILE A 18 1.55 7.01 9.84
CA ILE A 18 1.05 8.37 9.64
C ILE A 18 2.09 9.41 10.09
N LEU A 19 2.69 9.25 11.27
CA LEU A 19 3.69 10.20 11.78
C LEU A 19 4.91 10.29 10.87
N LEU A 20 5.42 9.14 10.39
CA LEU A 20 6.53 9.10 9.44
C LEU A 20 6.13 9.73 8.10
N GLY A 21 4.95 9.39 7.58
CA GLY A 21 4.43 9.92 6.32
C GLY A 21 4.08 11.42 6.31
N ASN A 22 4.10 12.09 7.45
CA ASN A 22 3.98 13.57 7.50
C ASN A 22 5.29 14.28 7.13
N SER A 23 6.41 13.57 7.02
CA SER A 23 7.67 14.14 6.53
C SER A 23 7.69 14.19 5.00
N PRO A 24 8.13 15.29 4.37
CA PRO A 24 8.31 15.34 2.92
C PRO A 24 9.41 14.40 2.41
N GLU A 25 10.26 13.88 3.30
CA GLU A 25 11.35 12.95 2.98
C GLU A 25 10.92 11.48 3.00
N ILE A 26 9.73 11.18 3.54
CA ILE A 26 9.24 9.81 3.73
C ILE A 26 7.89 9.66 3.04
N GLN A 27 7.86 8.84 2.00
CA GLN A 27 6.61 8.39 1.40
C GLN A 27 6.08 7.18 2.17
N SER A 28 5.05 7.40 2.99
CA SER A 28 4.25 6.29 3.52
C SER A 28 3.43 5.65 2.40
N ILE A 29 3.38 4.32 2.40
CA ILE A 29 2.62 3.50 1.45
C ILE A 29 1.56 2.65 2.14
N GLY A 30 1.37 2.81 3.46
CA GLY A 30 0.45 2.01 4.26
C GLY A 30 0.75 0.52 4.26
N GLU A 31 -0.26 -0.27 4.61
CA GLU A 31 -0.21 -1.72 4.51
C GLU A 31 -0.38 -2.14 3.04
N LEU A 32 0.74 -2.43 2.38
CA LEU A 32 0.79 -2.73 0.94
C LEU A 32 -0.25 -3.76 0.49
N VAL A 33 -0.56 -4.76 1.32
CA VAL A 33 -1.62 -5.75 1.08
C VAL A 33 -2.97 -5.11 0.74
N HIS A 34 -3.35 -4.04 1.42
CA HIS A 34 -4.62 -3.34 1.23
C HIS A 34 -4.61 -2.36 0.06
N VAL A 35 -3.44 -1.88 -0.33
CA VAL A 35 -3.28 -0.90 -1.40
C VAL A 35 -3.64 -1.48 -2.76
N TRP A 36 -3.68 -2.80 -2.91
CA TRP A 36 -3.90 -3.41 -4.22
C TRP A 36 -5.37 -3.64 -4.57
N ASP A 37 -6.30 -3.23 -3.71
CA ASP A 37 -7.71 -3.09 -4.08
C ASP A 37 -7.90 -1.77 -4.84
N ALA A 38 -8.13 -1.85 -6.17
CA ALA A 38 -8.37 -0.67 -7.01
C ALA A 38 -9.60 0.14 -6.55
N GLU A 39 -10.55 -0.52 -5.89
CA GLU A 39 -11.74 0.07 -5.31
C GLU A 39 -11.50 0.64 -3.90
N GLY A 40 -10.32 0.40 -3.32
CA GLY A 40 -9.88 0.92 -2.04
C GLY A 40 -9.75 2.44 -2.03
N ALA A 41 -9.95 3.04 -0.87
CA ALA A 41 -9.76 4.47 -0.68
C ALA A 41 -8.27 4.81 -0.51
N CYS A 42 -7.78 5.82 -1.23
CA CYS A 42 -6.45 6.37 -1.06
C CYS A 42 -6.50 7.60 -0.13
N SER A 43 -5.42 7.85 0.61
CA SER A 43 -5.27 9.05 1.46
C SER A 43 -5.34 10.37 0.69
N CYS A 44 -5.11 10.35 -0.63
CA CYS A 44 -5.30 11.53 -1.49
C CYS A 44 -6.77 11.87 -1.76
N GLY A 45 -7.72 11.03 -1.31
CA GLY A 45 -9.17 11.22 -1.50
C GLY A 45 -9.74 10.53 -2.75
N ALA A 46 -8.90 10.02 -3.66
CA ALA A 46 -9.34 9.22 -4.80
C ALA A 46 -9.45 7.72 -4.43
N ARG A 47 -10.14 6.94 -5.28
CA ARG A 47 -9.96 5.48 -5.28
C ARG A 47 -8.55 5.14 -5.75
N ILE A 48 -7.98 4.03 -5.30
CA ILE A 48 -6.63 3.61 -5.67
C ILE A 48 -6.47 3.45 -7.20
N GLY A 49 -7.50 2.94 -7.88
CA GLY A 49 -7.52 2.86 -9.34
C GLY A 49 -7.38 4.23 -10.02
N GLY A 50 -7.92 5.28 -9.41
CA GLY A 50 -7.84 6.67 -9.89
C GLY A 50 -6.69 7.49 -9.32
N CYS A 51 -5.87 6.94 -8.43
CA CYS A 51 -4.77 7.68 -7.81
C CYS A 51 -3.57 7.78 -8.76
N ALA A 52 -3.11 9.00 -9.05
CA ALA A 52 -1.99 9.22 -9.97
C ALA A 52 -0.67 8.58 -9.49
N PHE A 53 -0.41 8.58 -8.18
CA PHE A 53 0.75 7.92 -7.59
C PHE A 53 0.72 6.41 -7.85
N TRP A 54 -0.39 5.74 -7.51
CA TRP A 54 -0.50 4.28 -7.67
C TRP A 54 -0.57 3.84 -9.13
N ASN A 55 -1.14 4.65 -10.02
CA ASN A 55 -1.06 4.42 -11.47
C ASN A 55 0.39 4.40 -11.96
N ARG A 56 1.18 5.41 -11.58
CA ARG A 56 2.61 5.46 -11.94
C ARG A 56 3.38 4.26 -11.39
N VAL A 57 3.14 3.87 -10.13
CA VAL A 57 3.78 2.69 -9.53
C VAL A 57 3.45 1.42 -10.32
N ARG A 58 2.19 1.24 -10.77
CA ARG A 58 1.81 0.09 -11.61
C ARG A 58 2.56 0.08 -12.94
N GLU A 59 2.63 1.23 -13.60
CA GLU A 59 3.36 1.39 -14.87
C GLU A 59 4.86 1.08 -14.71
N GLU A 60 5.49 1.60 -13.66
CA GLU A 60 6.92 1.42 -13.40
C GLU A 60 7.28 -0.04 -13.05
N VAL A 61 6.42 -0.74 -12.32
CA VAL A 61 6.69 -2.12 -11.89
C VAL A 61 6.41 -3.12 -13.03
N GLY A 62 5.68 -2.73 -14.08
CA GLY A 62 5.53 -3.53 -15.30
C GLY A 62 4.82 -4.88 -15.10
N LEU A 63 4.04 -5.01 -14.04
CA LEU A 63 3.26 -6.21 -13.76
C LEU A 63 1.92 -6.11 -14.50
N GLU A 64 1.66 -7.04 -15.42
CA GLU A 64 0.36 -7.19 -16.07
C GLU A 64 -0.75 -7.28 -15.02
N ASP A 65 -1.93 -6.73 -15.32
CA ASP A 65 -3.06 -6.64 -14.37
C ASP A 65 -3.39 -7.98 -13.70
N GLU A 66 -3.27 -9.09 -14.43
CA GLU A 66 -3.52 -10.44 -13.90
C GLU A 66 -2.41 -10.92 -12.95
N ALA A 67 -1.15 -10.64 -13.29
CA ALA A 67 -0.02 -10.93 -12.41
C ALA A 67 -0.14 -10.11 -11.12
N TRP A 68 -0.44 -8.82 -11.23
CA TRP A 68 -0.68 -7.91 -10.11
C TRP A 68 -1.79 -8.43 -9.19
N ARG A 69 -2.97 -8.78 -9.73
CA ARG A 69 -4.09 -9.35 -8.97
C ARG A 69 -3.74 -10.67 -8.28
N ARG A 70 -2.94 -11.53 -8.92
CA ARG A 70 -2.48 -12.79 -8.32
C ARG A 70 -1.59 -12.54 -7.11
N TRP A 71 -0.63 -11.64 -7.22
CA TRP A 71 0.26 -11.27 -6.11
C TRP A 71 -0.52 -10.66 -4.95
N THR A 72 -1.50 -9.80 -5.23
CA THR A 72 -2.41 -9.24 -4.23
C THR A 72 -3.12 -10.35 -3.45
N ARG A 73 -3.77 -11.28 -4.16
CA ARG A 73 -4.53 -12.36 -3.52
C ARG A 73 -3.63 -13.24 -2.65
N ALA A 74 -2.46 -13.62 -3.17
CA ALA A 74 -1.50 -14.41 -2.41
C ALA A 74 -1.00 -13.67 -1.17
N ALA A 75 -0.76 -12.36 -1.25
CA ALA A 75 -0.33 -11.55 -0.12
C ALA A 75 -1.44 -11.45 0.95
N PHE A 76 -2.70 -11.28 0.55
CA PHE A 76 -3.84 -11.31 1.46
C PHE A 76 -4.00 -12.66 2.17
N GLU A 77 -3.94 -13.77 1.44
CA GLU A 77 -4.05 -15.12 1.99
C GLU A 77 -2.92 -15.41 3.00
N GLN A 78 -1.71 -14.94 2.72
CA GLN A 78 -0.54 -15.13 3.59
C GLN A 78 -0.53 -14.20 4.80
N ALA A 79 -1.17 -13.02 4.72
CA ALA A 79 -1.13 -12.03 5.77
C ALA A 79 -1.91 -12.43 7.04
N HIS A 80 -2.71 -13.51 6.99
CA HIS A 80 -3.57 -13.96 8.09
C HIS A 80 -4.40 -12.79 8.69
N LEU A 81 -4.80 -11.85 7.83
CA LEU A 81 -5.58 -10.66 8.19
C LEU A 81 -7.07 -10.97 8.31
#